data_AF-A0A0R2TL42-F1
#
_entry.id   AF-A0A0R2TL42-F1
#
_cell.length_a   1.000
_cell.length_b   1.000
_cell.length_c   1.000
_cell.angle_alpha   90.00
_cell.angle_beta   90.00
_cell.angle_gamma   90.00
#
_symmetry.space_group_name_H-M   'P 1'
#
loop_
_entity.id
_entity.type
_entity.pdbx_description
1 polymer ?
#
loop_
_entity_poly.entity_id
_entity_poly.type
_entity_poly.pdbx_seq_one_letter_code
_entity_poly.pdbx_strand_id
1 'polypeptide(L)'
;MCCLATADPVAAIERLAKLYSEEQYSDTPTQLEITLKAEAMLAGMLGPTGAAEIAANTAIHTTIVADRSRGFGSSKRKSLQTAALGFAALANVFSRRSLSLFFERTLFSTQGEESPWRAANDLRTTLVPLRQNNVMQAMMATGAIPYVLEGVRDIPGAPRGLYWDGGMTDYHFDMDFHAGDGLVLYPHFSSEVIPGWFDKPLSWRQVHAHHFDRVVLVTPSKEFVASLPNGKIPDRKDFETLAADERVRCWREVLQASERLAEDFSQLVDSGIGLDRIRPFSERDR
;
A
#
# COMPACT_ATOMS: atom_id res chain seq x y z
N MET A 1 -2.28 -6.52 -3.85
CA MET A 1 -3.71 -6.78 -3.57
C MET A 1 -4.64 -6.56 -4.77
N CYS A 2 -4.53 -5.49 -5.57
CA CYS A 2 -5.44 -5.30 -6.73
C CYS A 2 -5.41 -6.43 -7.77
N CYS A 3 -4.31 -7.17 -7.91
CA CYS A 3 -4.23 -8.38 -8.74
C CYS A 3 -5.30 -9.42 -8.40
N LEU A 4 -5.78 -9.48 -7.15
CA LEU A 4 -6.85 -10.41 -6.78
C LEU A 4 -8.13 -10.19 -7.60
N ALA A 5 -8.38 -8.97 -8.07
CA ALA A 5 -9.54 -8.64 -8.88
C ALA A 5 -9.33 -8.79 -10.40
N THR A 6 -8.19 -9.31 -10.87
CA THR A 6 -7.99 -9.66 -12.29
C THR A 6 -8.49 -11.06 -12.60
N ALA A 7 -8.64 -11.39 -13.89
CA ALA A 7 -9.14 -12.70 -14.33
C ALA A 7 -8.21 -13.86 -13.93
N ASP A 8 -6.89 -13.62 -13.93
CA ASP A 8 -5.88 -14.53 -13.43
C ASP A 8 -4.97 -13.81 -12.40
N PRO A 9 -5.36 -13.84 -11.10
CA PRO A 9 -4.61 -13.16 -10.05
C PRO A 9 -3.18 -13.68 -9.85
N VAL A 10 -2.97 -14.99 -10.00
CA VAL A 10 -1.67 -15.62 -9.77
C VAL A 10 -0.70 -15.13 -10.84
N ALA A 11 -1.09 -15.21 -12.11
CA ALA A 11 -0.23 -14.73 -13.19
C ALA A 11 0.05 -13.22 -13.09
N ALA A 12 -0.90 -12.41 -12.61
CA ALA A 12 -0.68 -10.98 -12.37
C ALA A 12 0.34 -10.72 -11.24
N ILE A 13 0.27 -11.48 -10.15
CA ILE A 13 1.24 -11.41 -9.04
C ILE A 13 2.63 -11.87 -9.50
N GLU A 14 2.72 -12.97 -10.26
CA GLU A 14 4.00 -13.47 -10.79
C GLU A 14 4.65 -12.46 -11.75
N ARG A 15 3.87 -11.83 -12.63
CA ARG A 15 4.37 -10.75 -13.49
C ARG A 15 4.90 -9.58 -12.66
N LEU A 16 4.18 -9.15 -11.62
CA LEU A 16 4.66 -8.10 -10.72
C LEU A 16 5.97 -8.50 -10.04
N ALA A 17 6.03 -9.69 -9.44
CA ALA A 17 7.21 -10.18 -8.73
C ALA A 17 8.43 -10.21 -9.66
N LYS A 18 8.26 -10.73 -10.88
CA LYS A 18 9.31 -10.73 -11.90
C LYS A 18 9.74 -9.31 -12.28
N LEU A 19 8.80 -8.46 -12.71
CA LEU A 19 9.10 -7.10 -13.18
C LEU A 19 9.78 -6.26 -12.09
N TYR A 20 9.32 -6.38 -10.84
CA TYR A 20 9.90 -5.62 -9.72
C TYR A 20 11.29 -6.14 -9.32
N SER A 21 11.47 -7.47 -9.26
CA SER A 21 12.76 -8.05 -8.88
C SER A 21 13.86 -7.81 -9.92
N GLU A 22 13.50 -7.80 -11.20
CA GLU A 22 14.42 -7.59 -12.32
C GLU A 22 14.59 -6.10 -12.70
N GLU A 23 13.87 -5.19 -12.04
CA GLU A 23 13.92 -3.75 -12.34
C GLU A 23 15.33 -3.20 -12.17
N GLN A 24 15.75 -2.31 -13.05
CA GLN A 24 17.07 -1.69 -13.00
C GLN A 24 16.96 -0.22 -13.34
N TYR A 25 17.69 0.60 -12.61
CA TYR A 25 17.72 2.05 -12.78
C TYR A 25 19.08 2.49 -13.33
N SER A 26 19.14 3.70 -13.88
CA SER A 26 20.41 4.39 -14.08
C SER A 26 21.12 4.63 -12.74
N ASP A 27 22.43 4.90 -12.77
CA ASP A 27 23.24 5.09 -11.54
C ASP A 27 22.70 6.20 -10.63
N THR A 28 22.05 7.21 -11.20
CA THR A 28 21.40 8.31 -10.47
C THR A 28 20.00 8.54 -11.03
N PRO A 29 19.03 7.68 -10.65
CA PRO A 29 17.72 7.71 -11.28
C PRO A 29 16.99 9.00 -10.95
N THR A 30 16.39 9.58 -11.98
CA THR A 30 15.53 10.75 -11.81
C THR A 30 14.15 10.31 -11.34
N GLN A 31 13.42 11.21 -10.68
CA GLN A 31 12.01 11.01 -10.32
C GLN A 31 11.16 10.60 -11.53
N LEU A 32 11.45 11.16 -12.71
CA LEU A 32 10.77 10.83 -13.96
C LEU A 32 11.08 9.40 -14.41
N GLU A 33 12.34 8.98 -14.36
CA GLU A 33 12.74 7.61 -14.71
C GLU A 33 12.02 6.58 -13.82
N ILE A 34 12.02 6.81 -12.50
CA ILE A 34 11.36 5.93 -11.53
C ILE A 34 9.85 5.88 -11.82
N THR A 35 9.25 7.02 -12.15
CA THR A 35 7.81 7.10 -12.50
C THR A 35 7.49 6.31 -13.76
N LEU A 36 8.24 6.51 -14.84
CA LEU A 36 8.02 5.80 -16.10
C LEU A 36 8.21 4.28 -15.96
N LYS A 37 9.18 3.85 -15.15
CA LYS A 37 9.39 2.43 -14.84
C LYS A 37 8.26 1.84 -14.00
N ALA A 38 7.79 2.56 -12.98
CA ALA A 38 6.63 2.15 -12.20
C ALA A 38 5.35 2.05 -13.07
N GLU A 39 5.14 2.98 -13.99
CA GLU A 39 4.03 2.91 -14.96
C GLU A 39 4.15 1.70 -15.88
N ALA A 40 5.34 1.43 -16.43
CA ALA A 40 5.60 0.27 -17.28
C ALA A 40 5.40 -1.05 -16.52
N MET A 41 5.85 -1.11 -15.27
CA MET A 41 5.67 -2.26 -14.39
C MET A 41 4.19 -2.50 -14.08
N LEU A 42 3.45 -1.45 -13.74
CA LEU A 42 2.01 -1.54 -13.49
C LEU A 42 1.26 -2.01 -14.74
N ALA A 43 1.60 -1.47 -15.92
CA ALA A 43 1.02 -1.88 -17.19
C ALA A 43 1.37 -3.35 -17.53
N GLY A 44 2.60 -3.79 -17.30
CA GLY A 44 3.03 -5.18 -17.50
C GLY A 44 2.35 -6.16 -16.54
N MET A 45 2.17 -5.75 -15.28
CA MET A 45 1.45 -6.52 -14.26
C MET A 45 -0.01 -6.75 -14.67
N LEU A 46 -0.75 -5.69 -15.03
CA LEU A 46 -2.18 -5.78 -15.36
C LEU A 46 -2.44 -6.29 -16.77
N GLY A 47 -1.49 -6.15 -17.70
CA GLY A 47 -1.72 -6.41 -19.10
C GLY A 47 -2.80 -5.49 -19.70
N PRO A 48 -3.29 -5.79 -20.92
CA PRO A 48 -4.21 -4.93 -21.65
C PRO A 48 -5.63 -4.86 -21.04
N THR A 49 -6.04 -5.87 -20.27
CA THR A 49 -7.42 -6.01 -19.78
C THR A 49 -7.56 -5.84 -18.26
N GLY A 50 -6.47 -5.94 -17.49
CA GLY A 50 -6.55 -5.98 -16.02
C GLY A 50 -7.24 -4.77 -15.38
N ALA A 51 -7.06 -3.56 -15.94
CA ALA A 51 -7.78 -2.39 -15.45
C ALA A 51 -9.31 -2.47 -15.63
N ALA A 52 -9.77 -3.06 -16.74
CA ALA A 52 -11.19 -3.28 -16.99
C ALA A 52 -11.74 -4.39 -16.09
N GLU A 53 -10.97 -5.46 -15.91
CA GLU A 53 -11.31 -6.59 -15.03
C GLU A 53 -11.49 -6.12 -13.58
N ILE A 54 -10.52 -5.37 -13.03
CA ILE A 54 -10.61 -4.82 -11.67
C ILE A 54 -11.86 -3.94 -11.50
N ALA A 55 -12.13 -3.06 -12.46
CA ALA A 55 -13.26 -2.14 -12.39
C ALA A 55 -14.62 -2.84 -12.51
N ALA A 56 -14.68 -3.99 -13.19
CA ALA A 56 -15.91 -4.74 -13.42
C ALA A 56 -16.08 -5.94 -12.46
N ASN A 57 -15.12 -6.19 -11.56
CA ASN A 57 -15.13 -7.36 -10.70
C ASN A 57 -16.28 -7.28 -9.66
N THR A 58 -17.14 -8.30 -9.65
CA THR A 58 -18.28 -8.38 -8.73
C THR A 58 -18.04 -9.29 -7.54
N ALA A 59 -16.94 -10.04 -7.51
CA ALA A 59 -16.58 -10.92 -6.40
C ALA A 59 -15.59 -10.25 -5.44
N ILE A 60 -14.65 -9.47 -5.99
CA ILE A 60 -13.60 -8.78 -5.25
C ILE A 60 -13.74 -7.29 -5.48
N HIS A 61 -14.31 -6.63 -4.48
CA HIS A 61 -14.53 -5.19 -4.51
C HIS A 61 -13.27 -4.44 -4.08
N THR A 62 -12.60 -3.87 -5.07
CA THR A 62 -11.35 -3.14 -4.83
C THR A 62 -11.62 -1.73 -4.30
N THR A 63 -10.88 -1.34 -3.26
CA THR A 63 -10.75 0.04 -2.78
C THR A 63 -9.27 0.42 -2.72
N ILE A 64 -8.90 1.56 -3.30
CA ILE A 64 -7.54 2.10 -3.33
C ILE A 64 -7.54 3.46 -2.61
N VAL A 65 -6.55 3.69 -1.76
CA VAL A 65 -6.39 4.95 -1.01
C VAL A 65 -5.29 5.79 -1.64
N ALA A 66 -5.56 7.06 -1.93
CA ALA A 66 -4.55 8.03 -2.33
C ALA A 66 -4.86 9.40 -1.71
N ASP A 67 -3.83 10.20 -1.48
CA ASP A 67 -3.96 11.46 -0.76
C ASP A 67 -3.87 12.67 -1.69
N ARG A 68 -4.99 13.40 -1.82
CA ARG A 68 -5.02 14.64 -2.61
C ARG A 68 -4.46 15.79 -1.80
N SER A 69 -3.40 16.42 -2.29
CA SER A 69 -2.86 17.65 -1.72
C SER A 69 -3.86 18.80 -1.77
N ARG A 70 -3.90 19.58 -0.69
CA ARG A 70 -4.76 20.76 -0.53
C ARG A 70 -3.94 22.03 -0.49
N GLY A 71 -4.60 23.16 -0.74
CA GLY A 71 -3.96 24.48 -0.70
C GLY A 71 -2.72 24.57 -1.59
N PHE A 72 -1.65 25.17 -1.07
CA PHE A 72 -0.40 25.34 -1.82
C PHE A 72 0.37 24.03 -2.04
N GLY A 73 0.04 22.94 -1.33
CA GLY A 73 0.60 21.61 -1.59
C GLY A 73 0.21 21.07 -2.98
N SER A 74 -0.90 21.53 -3.54
CA SER A 74 -1.32 21.19 -4.92
C SER A 74 -0.58 22.00 -6.01
N SER A 75 0.27 22.96 -5.63
CA SER A 75 1.03 23.82 -6.55
C SER A 75 1.94 23.01 -7.49
N LYS A 76 2.35 23.61 -8.61
CA LYS A 76 3.41 23.08 -9.48
C LYS A 76 4.82 23.40 -8.97
N ARG A 77 4.95 24.33 -8.01
CA ARG A 77 6.24 24.71 -7.44
C ARG A 77 6.66 23.70 -6.38
N LYS A 78 7.78 23.00 -6.60
CA LYS A 78 8.34 22.01 -5.66
C LYS A 78 8.56 22.59 -4.26
N SER A 79 9.02 23.83 -4.14
CA SER A 79 9.22 24.49 -2.83
C SER A 79 7.94 24.62 -2.00
N LEU A 80 6.80 24.88 -2.65
CA LEU A 80 5.49 24.95 -1.97
C LEU A 80 5.00 23.56 -1.56
N GLN A 81 5.23 22.54 -2.39
CA GLN A 81 4.93 21.15 -2.04
C GLN A 81 5.74 20.70 -0.81
N THR A 82 7.05 21.00 -0.80
CA THR A 82 7.94 20.71 0.33
C THR A 82 7.53 21.43 1.59
N ALA A 83 7.19 22.73 1.50
CA ALA A 83 6.67 23.47 2.66
C ALA A 83 5.37 22.84 3.19
N ALA A 84 4.47 22.41 2.32
CA ALA A 84 3.19 21.80 2.73
C ALA A 84 3.43 20.48 3.46
N LEU A 85 4.34 19.64 2.95
CA LEU A 85 4.75 18.40 3.61
C LEU A 85 5.36 18.66 5.00
N GLY A 86 6.24 19.65 5.11
CA GLY A 86 6.85 20.03 6.38
C GLY A 86 5.81 20.53 7.39
N PHE A 87 4.89 21.39 6.98
CA PHE A 87 3.82 21.85 7.86
C PHE A 87 2.84 20.74 8.23
N ALA A 88 2.55 19.81 7.33
CA ALA A 88 1.73 18.64 7.64
C ALA A 88 2.40 17.75 8.69
N ALA A 89 3.70 17.48 8.54
CA ALA A 89 4.47 16.72 9.53
C ALA A 89 4.44 17.39 10.91
N LEU A 90 4.70 18.71 10.96
CA LEU A 90 4.66 19.49 12.20
C LEU A 90 3.26 19.48 12.85
N ALA A 91 2.20 19.66 12.06
CA ALA A 91 0.84 19.64 12.58
C ALA A 91 0.42 18.25 13.07
N ASN A 92 0.86 17.18 12.38
CA ASN A 92 0.59 15.79 12.73
C ASN A 92 1.12 15.40 14.12
N VAL A 93 2.27 15.96 14.53
CA VAL A 93 2.82 15.77 15.87
C VAL A 93 1.80 16.14 16.94
N PHE A 94 1.07 17.24 16.77
CA PHE A 94 0.04 17.68 17.70
C PHE A 94 -1.27 16.91 17.54
N SER A 95 -1.73 16.70 16.30
CA SER A 95 -2.97 15.97 16.03
C SER A 95 -2.99 15.40 14.62
N ARG A 96 -3.24 14.09 14.49
CA ARG A 96 -3.43 13.44 13.19
C ARG A 96 -4.58 14.07 12.38
N ARG A 97 -5.64 14.53 13.03
CA ARG A 97 -6.77 15.20 12.37
C ARG A 97 -6.34 16.43 11.57
N SER A 98 -5.25 17.08 11.95
CA SER A 98 -4.69 18.24 11.25
C SER A 98 -4.21 17.91 9.84
N LEU A 99 -3.92 16.64 9.52
CA LEU A 99 -3.59 16.22 8.15
C LEU A 99 -4.68 16.62 7.15
N SER A 100 -5.94 16.71 7.58
CA SER A 100 -7.09 17.19 6.77
C SER A 100 -6.95 18.63 6.25
N LEU A 101 -6.04 19.42 6.82
CA LEU A 101 -5.70 20.76 6.33
C LEU A 101 -4.85 20.70 5.05
N PHE A 102 -4.03 19.64 4.92
CA PHE A 102 -3.01 19.48 3.88
C PHE A 102 -3.36 18.40 2.86
N PHE A 103 -4.12 17.38 3.27
CA PHE A 103 -4.52 16.24 2.47
C PHE A 103 -6.02 16.00 2.56
N GLU A 104 -6.56 15.42 1.50
CA GLU A 104 -7.89 14.85 1.45
C GLU A 104 -7.76 13.40 1.02
N ARG A 105 -8.07 12.48 1.94
CA ARG A 105 -8.04 11.05 1.71
C ARG A 105 -9.04 10.72 0.62
N THR A 106 -8.59 10.10 -0.45
CA THR A 106 -9.45 9.70 -1.57
C THR A 106 -9.56 8.19 -1.62
N LEU A 107 -10.78 7.69 -1.42
CA LEU A 107 -11.11 6.27 -1.51
C LEU A 107 -11.64 6.00 -2.92
N PHE A 108 -10.81 5.42 -3.79
CA PHE A 108 -11.26 4.95 -5.10
C PHE A 108 -11.84 3.54 -4.95
N SER A 109 -13.17 3.40 -5.01
CA SER A 109 -13.84 2.13 -4.72
C SER A 109 -14.76 1.67 -5.84
N THR A 110 -14.73 0.36 -6.13
CA THR A 110 -15.68 -0.29 -7.05
C THR A 110 -17.10 -0.36 -6.50
N GLN A 111 -17.27 -0.32 -5.17
CA GLN A 111 -18.58 -0.29 -4.52
C GLN A 111 -19.19 1.11 -4.42
N GLY A 112 -18.41 2.17 -4.71
CA GLY A 112 -18.88 3.55 -4.54
C GLY A 112 -19.51 3.74 -3.15
N GLU A 113 -20.74 4.27 -3.11
CA GLU A 113 -21.50 4.55 -1.87
C GLU A 113 -21.82 3.33 -1.01
N GLU A 114 -21.70 2.11 -1.54
CA GLU A 114 -21.88 0.88 -0.76
C GLU A 114 -20.58 0.46 -0.04
N SER A 115 -19.48 1.18 -0.26
CA SER A 115 -18.20 0.89 0.38
C SER A 115 -18.34 0.86 1.91
N PRO A 116 -17.80 -0.16 2.61
CA PRO A 116 -17.78 -0.21 4.07
C PRO A 116 -17.02 0.97 4.68
N TRP A 117 -16.12 1.59 3.90
CA TRP A 117 -15.27 2.70 4.32
C TRP A 117 -15.91 4.08 4.15
N ARG A 118 -17.13 4.16 3.61
CA ARG A 118 -17.81 5.45 3.35
C ARG A 118 -18.00 6.31 4.61
N ALA A 119 -18.12 5.67 5.77
CA ALA A 119 -18.37 6.33 7.04
C ALA A 119 -17.10 6.84 7.73
N ALA A 120 -15.92 6.59 7.15
CA ALA A 120 -14.65 7.00 7.73
C ALA A 120 -14.57 8.54 7.83
N ASN A 121 -14.51 9.06 9.06
CA ASN A 121 -14.70 10.48 9.38
C ASN A 121 -13.58 11.09 10.23
N ASP A 122 -12.54 10.31 10.52
CA ASP A 122 -11.35 10.72 11.27
C ASP A 122 -10.51 11.76 10.52
N LEU A 123 -10.51 11.66 9.19
CA LEU A 123 -9.89 12.58 8.26
C LEU A 123 -10.89 13.06 7.20
N ARG A 124 -10.61 14.22 6.62
CA ARG A 124 -11.32 14.69 5.44
C ARG A 124 -11.16 13.66 4.32
N THR A 125 -12.29 13.12 3.88
CA THR A 125 -12.34 11.97 2.97
C THR A 125 -13.28 12.26 1.81
N THR A 126 -12.92 11.80 0.62
CA THR A 126 -13.76 11.79 -0.57
C THR A 126 -13.81 10.38 -1.13
N LEU A 127 -15.01 9.92 -1.48
CA LEU A 127 -15.24 8.66 -2.16
C LEU A 127 -15.32 8.93 -3.67
N VAL A 128 -14.60 8.14 -4.46
CA VAL A 128 -14.57 8.24 -5.92
C VAL A 128 -14.85 6.85 -6.51
N PRO A 129 -15.77 6.72 -7.48
CA PRO A 129 -15.95 5.45 -8.16
C PRO A 129 -14.67 5.00 -8.87
N LEU A 130 -14.19 3.79 -8.57
CA LEU A 130 -13.11 3.14 -9.31
C LEU A 130 -13.68 2.59 -10.62
N ARG A 131 -13.21 3.10 -11.75
CA ARG A 131 -13.67 2.77 -13.09
C ARG A 131 -12.44 2.49 -13.96
N GLN A 132 -12.65 1.77 -15.07
CA GLN A 132 -11.54 1.40 -15.97
C GLN A 132 -10.63 2.58 -16.35
N ASN A 133 -11.21 3.77 -16.54
CA ASN A 133 -10.47 4.98 -16.95
C ASN A 133 -9.66 5.66 -15.84
N ASN A 134 -9.75 5.21 -14.58
CA ASN A 134 -9.00 5.77 -13.46
C ASN A 134 -8.24 4.74 -12.60
N VAL A 135 -8.37 3.43 -12.89
CA VAL A 135 -7.67 2.36 -12.16
C VAL A 135 -6.15 2.57 -12.18
N MET A 136 -5.57 2.77 -13.36
CA MET A 136 -4.12 2.96 -13.50
C MET A 136 -3.63 4.17 -12.70
N GLN A 137 -4.34 5.29 -12.79
CA GLN A 137 -3.98 6.53 -12.12
C GLN A 137 -4.13 6.43 -10.60
N ALA A 138 -5.18 5.76 -10.10
CA ALA A 138 -5.36 5.50 -8.68
C ALA A 138 -4.25 4.57 -8.14
N MET A 139 -3.89 3.53 -8.89
CA MET A 139 -2.80 2.61 -8.55
C MET A 139 -1.42 3.27 -8.59
N MET A 140 -1.18 4.19 -9.53
CA MET A 140 0.04 5.02 -9.51
C MET A 140 0.05 5.97 -8.32
N ALA A 141 -1.08 6.63 -8.03
CA ALA A 141 -1.17 7.60 -6.95
C ALA A 141 -0.96 6.96 -5.58
N THR A 142 -1.57 5.80 -5.29
CA THR A 142 -1.45 5.13 -3.97
C THR A 142 -0.01 4.79 -3.58
N GLY A 143 0.91 4.65 -4.54
CA GLY A 143 2.33 4.39 -4.29
C GLY A 143 3.25 5.56 -4.61
N ALA A 144 2.72 6.74 -4.95
CA ALA A 144 3.50 7.91 -5.36
C ALA A 144 4.15 8.60 -4.15
N ILE A 145 5.20 7.98 -3.60
CA ILE A 145 5.95 8.51 -2.46
C ILE A 145 6.58 9.86 -2.85
N PRO A 146 6.33 10.95 -2.08
CA PRO A 146 6.95 12.24 -2.35
C PRO A 146 8.47 12.14 -2.48
N TYR A 147 9.04 12.86 -3.45
CA TYR A 147 10.46 12.88 -3.82
C TYR A 147 11.00 11.60 -4.50
N VAL A 148 10.26 10.50 -4.52
CA VAL A 148 10.64 9.25 -5.22
C VAL A 148 9.94 9.16 -6.57
N LEU A 149 8.61 9.35 -6.57
CA LEU A 149 7.75 9.29 -7.75
C LEU A 149 7.10 10.65 -7.99
N GLU A 150 6.73 10.94 -9.23
CA GLU A 150 5.89 12.10 -9.54
C GLU A 150 4.47 11.86 -9.03
N GLY A 151 3.86 12.89 -8.44
CA GLY A 151 2.47 12.81 -8.00
C GLY A 151 1.52 12.86 -9.21
N VAL A 152 0.42 12.12 -9.13
CA VAL A 152 -0.55 12.01 -10.22
C VAL A 152 -1.51 13.20 -10.18
N ARG A 153 -1.72 13.88 -11.30
CA ARG A 153 -2.62 15.05 -11.36
C ARG A 153 -3.95 14.72 -12.00
N ASP A 154 -4.99 15.36 -11.49
CA ASP A 154 -6.32 15.44 -12.09
C ASP A 154 -6.87 14.05 -12.51
N ILE A 155 -6.83 13.10 -11.57
CA ILE A 155 -7.32 11.73 -11.79
C ILE A 155 -8.78 11.75 -12.25
N PRO A 156 -9.15 11.04 -13.35
CA PRO A 156 -10.51 11.06 -13.87
C PRO A 156 -11.57 10.68 -12.83
N GLY A 157 -12.62 11.50 -12.73
CA GLY A 157 -13.72 11.33 -11.78
C GLY A 157 -13.43 11.80 -10.35
N ALA A 158 -12.18 12.15 -10.03
CA ALA A 158 -11.80 12.64 -8.72
C ALA A 158 -11.69 14.18 -8.67
N PRO A 159 -11.73 14.81 -7.49
CA PRO A 159 -11.49 16.25 -7.36
C PRO A 159 -10.14 16.68 -7.96
N ARG A 160 -10.13 17.68 -8.84
CA ARG A 160 -8.90 18.19 -9.47
C ARG A 160 -7.80 18.50 -8.46
N GLY A 161 -6.56 18.14 -8.73
CA GLY A 161 -5.46 18.33 -7.78
C GLY A 161 -4.27 17.41 -8.02
N LEU A 162 -3.33 17.44 -7.08
CA LEU A 162 -2.16 16.57 -7.05
C LEU A 162 -2.37 15.45 -6.02
N TYR A 163 -2.19 14.22 -6.43
CA TYR A 163 -2.38 13.02 -5.62
C TYR A 163 -1.03 12.36 -5.31
N TRP A 164 -0.91 11.89 -4.07
CA TRP A 164 0.26 11.21 -3.54
C TRP A 164 -0.13 9.87 -2.91
N ASP A 165 0.91 9.15 -2.48
CA ASP A 165 0.83 7.90 -1.73
C ASP A 165 -0.25 7.94 -0.63
N GLY A 166 -1.13 6.94 -0.60
CA GLY A 166 -2.21 6.85 0.39
C GLY A 166 -1.71 6.58 1.81
N GLY A 167 -0.47 6.09 1.93
CA GLY A 167 0.22 5.91 3.19
C GLY A 167 0.57 7.21 3.89
N MET A 168 0.48 8.36 3.21
CA MET A 168 0.65 9.66 3.86
C MET A 168 -0.33 9.85 5.02
N THR A 169 -1.58 9.46 4.82
CA THR A 169 -2.60 9.42 5.86
C THR A 169 -2.73 8.03 6.48
N ASP A 170 -2.77 6.97 5.68
CA ASP A 170 -3.10 5.61 6.10
C ASP A 170 -2.00 4.61 5.69
N TYR A 171 -0.82 4.70 6.32
CA TYR A 171 0.34 3.84 5.99
C TYR A 171 0.05 2.37 6.27
N HIS A 172 -0.53 2.10 7.43
CA HIS A 172 -1.30 0.90 7.67
C HIS A 172 -2.69 1.33 8.13
N PHE A 173 -3.69 0.57 7.72
CA PHE A 173 -5.07 0.94 7.96
C PHE A 173 -5.40 0.79 9.45
N ASP A 174 -5.62 1.92 10.12
CA ASP A 174 -6.20 2.04 11.46
C ASP A 174 -7.65 2.50 11.35
N MET A 175 -8.43 1.79 10.51
CA MET A 175 -9.83 2.09 10.23
C MET A 175 -10.75 1.20 11.07
N ASP A 176 -12.00 1.62 11.21
CA ASP A 176 -13.03 0.80 11.83
C ASP A 176 -13.37 -0.42 10.96
N PHE A 177 -12.74 -1.56 11.25
CA PHE A 177 -12.96 -2.84 10.58
C PHE A 177 -14.25 -3.56 11.02
N HIS A 178 -15.15 -2.88 11.76
CA HIS A 178 -16.42 -3.47 12.23
C HIS A 178 -17.57 -3.36 11.22
N ALA A 179 -17.29 -2.97 9.98
CA ALA A 179 -18.27 -2.99 8.91
C ALA A 179 -18.67 -4.43 8.55
N GLY A 180 -19.82 -4.89 9.06
CA GLY A 180 -20.36 -6.25 8.85
C GLY A 180 -20.24 -7.12 10.11
N ASP A 181 -20.32 -8.44 9.97
CA ASP A 181 -20.17 -9.41 11.09
C ASP A 181 -18.98 -10.37 10.89
N GLY A 182 -18.23 -10.21 9.79
CA GLY A 182 -17.10 -11.05 9.45
C GLY A 182 -15.77 -10.64 10.09
N LEU A 183 -14.75 -11.44 9.85
CA LEU A 183 -13.36 -11.10 10.13
C LEU A 183 -12.72 -10.43 8.91
N VAL A 184 -11.75 -9.55 9.17
CA VAL A 184 -10.89 -8.95 8.14
C VAL A 184 -9.55 -9.67 8.14
N LEU A 185 -9.21 -10.30 7.02
CA LEU A 185 -7.88 -10.85 6.80
C LEU A 185 -6.94 -9.70 6.40
N TYR A 186 -5.87 -9.51 7.16
CA TYR A 186 -4.84 -8.49 6.89
C TYR A 186 -3.48 -9.19 6.67
N PRO A 187 -3.16 -9.63 5.44
CA PRO A 187 -1.82 -10.11 5.12
C PRO A 187 -0.84 -8.96 5.15
N HIS A 188 0.27 -9.12 5.86
CA HIS A 188 1.27 -8.06 6.01
C HIS A 188 2.70 -8.63 6.13
N PHE A 189 3.71 -7.85 5.78
CA PHE A 189 5.11 -8.29 5.83
C PHE A 189 5.73 -8.17 7.23
N SER A 190 5.06 -7.47 8.15
CA SER A 190 5.51 -7.19 9.52
C SER A 190 4.33 -7.17 10.48
N SER A 191 4.54 -7.52 11.75
CA SER A 191 3.53 -7.35 12.79
C SER A 191 3.40 -5.91 13.29
N GLU A 192 4.35 -5.05 12.94
CA GLU A 192 4.32 -3.63 13.29
C GLU A 192 3.25 -2.91 12.45
N VAL A 193 2.39 -2.14 13.13
CA VAL A 193 1.30 -1.38 12.49
C VAL A 193 1.41 0.08 12.90
N ILE A 194 1.87 0.89 11.95
CA ILE A 194 2.04 2.36 12.04
C ILE A 194 0.89 3.05 11.29
N PRO A 195 0.07 3.91 11.93
CA PRO A 195 -1.12 4.49 11.30
C PRO A 195 -0.85 5.33 10.04
N GLY A 196 0.19 6.17 10.05
CA GLY A 196 0.48 7.11 8.97
C GLY A 196 1.98 7.29 8.71
N TRP A 197 2.32 7.77 7.52
CA TRP A 197 3.72 7.97 7.13
C TRP A 197 4.46 8.94 8.05
N PHE A 198 3.77 10.02 8.45
CA PHE A 198 4.29 11.03 9.39
C PHE A 198 4.41 10.52 10.83
N ASP A 199 3.84 9.35 11.14
CA ASP A 199 3.87 8.76 12.47
C ASP A 199 5.06 7.79 12.66
N LYS A 200 5.72 7.37 11.57
CA LYS A 200 6.91 6.50 11.63
C LYS A 200 7.99 6.94 12.63
N PRO A 201 8.37 8.23 12.74
CA PRO A 201 9.36 8.65 13.73
C PRO A 201 8.77 8.89 15.14
N LEU A 202 7.45 8.77 15.32
CA LEU A 202 6.74 9.10 16.55
C LEU A 202 6.41 7.82 17.33
N SER A 203 7.34 7.33 18.14
CA SER A 203 7.20 6.05 18.87
C SER A 203 6.01 5.99 19.84
N TRP A 204 5.43 7.13 20.22
CA TRP A 204 4.21 7.19 21.04
C TRP A 204 2.92 7.10 20.23
N ARG A 205 2.96 7.23 18.89
CA ARG A 205 1.77 7.05 18.07
C ARG A 205 1.48 5.56 17.95
N GLN A 206 0.26 5.18 18.31
CA GLN A 206 -0.22 3.80 18.21
C GLN A 206 -1.54 3.77 17.46
N VAL A 207 -1.81 2.65 16.81
CA VAL A 207 -3.14 2.30 16.29
C VAL A 207 -4.15 2.17 17.42
N HIS A 208 -5.43 2.31 17.11
CA HIS A 208 -6.49 2.08 18.09
C HIS A 208 -6.77 0.57 18.18
N ALA A 209 -6.42 -0.05 19.32
CA ALA A 209 -6.54 -1.50 19.48
C ALA A 209 -7.93 -2.06 19.13
N HIS A 210 -9.00 -1.34 19.50
CA HIS A 210 -10.39 -1.75 19.24
C HIS A 210 -10.74 -1.83 17.74
N HIS A 211 -10.03 -1.12 16.86
CA HIS A 211 -10.22 -1.28 15.42
C HIS A 211 -9.81 -2.70 14.95
N PHE A 212 -8.89 -3.35 15.66
CA PHE A 212 -8.33 -4.65 15.28
C PHE A 212 -9.01 -5.85 15.92
N ASP A 213 -10.11 -5.64 16.66
CA ASP A 213 -10.85 -6.72 17.36
C ASP A 213 -11.40 -7.79 16.40
N ARG A 214 -11.61 -7.45 15.12
CA ARG A 214 -12.06 -8.37 14.06
C ARG A 214 -11.00 -8.61 12.98
N VAL A 215 -9.75 -8.24 13.24
CA VAL A 215 -8.65 -8.36 12.27
C VAL A 215 -7.81 -9.60 12.57
N VAL A 216 -7.66 -10.45 11.56
CA VAL A 216 -6.66 -11.52 11.54
C VAL A 216 -5.45 -11.01 10.77
N LEU A 217 -4.45 -10.53 11.51
CA LEU A 217 -3.16 -10.10 10.95
C LEU A 217 -2.28 -11.32 10.69
N VAL A 218 -1.88 -11.53 9.44
CA VAL A 218 -1.03 -12.67 9.03
C VAL A 218 0.31 -12.15 8.55
N THR A 219 1.39 -12.57 9.19
CA THR A 219 2.76 -12.10 8.91
C THR A 219 3.75 -13.26 8.90
N PRO A 220 4.86 -13.16 8.14
CA PRO A 220 5.96 -14.11 8.28
C PRO A 220 6.53 -14.08 9.70
N SER A 221 7.05 -15.22 10.17
CA SER A 221 7.71 -15.27 11.47
C SER A 221 9.09 -14.63 11.42
N LYS A 222 9.61 -14.20 12.58
CA LYS A 222 10.98 -13.65 12.68
C LYS A 222 12.04 -14.65 12.25
N GLU A 223 11.84 -15.93 12.56
CA GLU A 223 12.74 -17.02 12.18
C GLU A 223 12.77 -17.19 10.65
N PHE A 224 11.62 -17.10 9.99
CA PHE A 224 11.56 -17.10 8.53
C PHE A 224 12.32 -15.91 7.96
N VAL A 225 12.06 -14.69 8.44
CA VAL A 225 12.73 -13.48 7.95
C VAL A 225 14.25 -13.55 8.17
N ALA A 226 14.70 -14.04 9.32
CA ALA A 226 16.12 -14.22 9.63
C ALA A 226 16.80 -15.28 8.74
N SER A 227 16.05 -16.23 8.19
CA SER A 227 16.56 -17.23 7.24
C SER A 227 16.73 -16.73 5.81
N LEU A 228 16.14 -15.57 5.48
CA LEU A 228 16.25 -14.98 4.15
C LEU A 228 17.66 -14.42 3.90
N PRO A 229 18.07 -14.25 2.62
CA PRO A 229 19.27 -13.49 2.27
C PRO A 229 19.35 -12.15 3.00
N ASN A 230 20.51 -11.86 3.58
CA ASN A 230 20.76 -10.66 4.41
C ASN A 230 19.88 -10.56 5.67
N GLY A 231 19.18 -11.63 6.05
CA GLY A 231 18.33 -11.70 7.25
C GLY A 231 17.14 -10.75 7.22
N LYS A 232 16.65 -10.38 6.03
CA LYS A 232 15.54 -9.42 5.88
C LYS A 232 14.66 -9.72 4.67
N ILE A 233 13.45 -9.14 4.68
CA ILE A 233 12.62 -9.00 3.49
C ILE A 233 13.24 -7.90 2.61
N PRO A 234 13.35 -8.11 1.28
CA PRO A 234 13.81 -7.12 0.33
C PRO A 234 13.13 -5.77 0.47
N ASP A 235 13.90 -4.69 0.37
CA ASP A 235 13.39 -3.33 0.44
C ASP A 235 14.14 -2.40 -0.52
N ARG A 236 13.68 -1.14 -0.62
CA ARG A 236 14.25 -0.18 -1.57
C ARG A 236 15.74 0.15 -1.35
N LYS A 237 16.28 -0.06 -0.15
CA LYS A 237 17.70 0.16 0.12
C LYS A 237 18.58 -0.81 -0.65
N ASP A 238 18.04 -1.96 -1.07
CA ASP A 238 18.78 -2.93 -1.87
C ASP A 238 19.19 -2.35 -3.23
N PHE A 239 18.42 -1.38 -3.78
CA PHE A 239 18.82 -0.66 -4.99
C PHE A 239 20.03 0.27 -4.76
N GLU A 240 20.28 0.69 -3.52
CA GLU A 240 21.39 1.57 -3.14
C GLU A 240 22.63 0.77 -2.72
N THR A 241 22.45 -0.42 -2.15
CA THR A 241 23.52 -1.17 -1.46
C THR A 241 24.02 -2.40 -2.21
N LEU A 242 23.25 -2.96 -3.14
CA LEU A 242 23.62 -4.19 -3.87
C LEU A 242 23.85 -3.90 -5.35
N ALA A 243 24.79 -4.62 -5.96
CA ALA A 243 24.91 -4.65 -7.41
C ALA A 243 23.66 -5.29 -8.03
N ALA A 244 23.33 -4.91 -9.27
CA ALA A 244 22.07 -5.32 -9.91
C ALA A 244 21.91 -6.84 -10.02
N ASP A 245 22.96 -7.55 -10.39
CA ASP A 245 22.99 -9.02 -10.51
C ASP A 245 22.85 -9.72 -9.14
N GLU A 246 23.54 -9.22 -8.13
CA GLU A 246 23.43 -9.68 -6.75
C GLU A 246 22.01 -9.45 -6.20
N ARG A 247 21.44 -8.25 -6.38
CA ARG A 247 20.09 -7.92 -5.93
C ARG A 247 19.06 -8.86 -6.57
N VAL A 248 19.12 -9.05 -7.89
CA VAL A 248 18.21 -9.96 -8.60
C VAL A 248 18.32 -11.38 -8.06
N ARG A 249 19.54 -11.87 -7.80
CA ARG A 249 19.76 -13.19 -7.20
C ARG A 249 19.13 -13.28 -5.81
N CYS A 250 19.44 -12.35 -4.91
CA CYS A 250 18.89 -12.33 -3.55
C CYS A 250 17.35 -12.26 -3.55
N TRP A 251 16.76 -11.41 -4.40
CA TRP A 251 15.30 -11.26 -4.45
C TRP A 251 14.61 -12.51 -5.01
N ARG A 252 15.22 -13.20 -5.99
CA ARG A 252 14.72 -14.48 -6.49
C ARG A 252 14.75 -15.57 -5.41
N GLU A 253 15.82 -15.64 -4.63
CA GLU A 253 15.91 -16.57 -3.49
C GLU A 253 14.82 -16.29 -2.45
N VAL A 254 14.53 -15.02 -2.16
CA VAL A 254 13.42 -14.65 -1.26
C VAL A 254 12.06 -15.03 -1.84
N LEU A 255 11.83 -14.79 -3.14
CA LEU A 255 10.58 -15.18 -3.79
C LEU A 255 10.37 -16.70 -3.73
N GLN A 256 11.41 -17.49 -4.00
CA GLN A 256 11.35 -18.95 -3.88
C GLN A 256 11.10 -19.39 -2.44
N ALA A 257 11.80 -18.80 -1.46
CA ALA A 257 11.57 -19.12 -0.05
C ALA A 257 10.13 -18.79 0.42
N SER A 258 9.50 -17.79 -0.21
CA SER A 258 8.14 -17.36 0.13
C SER A 258 7.07 -18.35 -0.31
N GLU A 259 7.36 -19.30 -1.20
CA GLU A 259 6.45 -20.40 -1.56
C GLU A 259 6.04 -21.21 -0.33
N ARG A 260 6.98 -21.43 0.61
CA ARG A 260 6.70 -22.10 1.88
C ARG A 260 5.64 -21.36 2.72
N LEU A 261 5.57 -20.03 2.65
CA LEU A 261 4.54 -19.29 3.39
C LEU A 261 3.14 -19.60 2.83
N ALA A 262 3.02 -19.82 1.52
CA ALA A 262 1.76 -20.21 0.91
C ALA A 262 1.37 -21.64 1.33
N GLU A 263 2.33 -22.57 1.38
CA GLU A 263 2.11 -23.93 1.89
C GLU A 263 1.71 -23.95 3.37
N ASP A 264 2.43 -23.22 4.22
CA ASP A 264 2.14 -23.10 5.66
C ASP A 264 0.74 -22.50 5.88
N PHE A 265 0.36 -21.46 5.13
CA PHE A 265 -0.97 -20.86 5.21
C PHE A 265 -2.06 -21.81 4.70
N SER A 266 -1.81 -22.54 3.62
CA SER A 266 -2.73 -23.56 3.09
C SER A 266 -2.99 -24.66 4.13
N GLN A 267 -1.93 -25.19 4.77
CA GLN A 267 -2.08 -26.17 5.84
C GLN A 267 -2.89 -25.62 7.02
N LEU A 268 -2.66 -24.36 7.41
CA LEU A 268 -3.42 -23.72 8.48
C LEU A 268 -4.91 -23.64 8.15
N VAL A 269 -5.26 -23.27 6.92
CA VAL A 269 -6.65 -23.13 6.47
C VAL A 269 -7.34 -24.49 6.29
N ASP A 270 -6.68 -25.43 5.61
CA ASP A 270 -7.31 -26.69 5.19
C ASP A 270 -7.33 -27.76 6.28
N SER A 271 -6.32 -27.75 7.16
CA SER A 271 -6.13 -28.80 8.18
C SER A 271 -6.15 -28.29 9.62
N GLY A 272 -6.19 -26.96 9.82
CA GLY A 272 -6.16 -26.34 11.15
C GLY A 272 -4.80 -26.43 11.86
N ILE A 273 -3.76 -26.93 11.19
CA ILE A 273 -2.41 -27.02 11.76
C ILE A 273 -1.89 -25.60 12.04
N GLY A 274 -1.50 -25.33 13.28
CA GLY A 274 -0.96 -24.04 13.69
C GLY A 274 -2.00 -23.02 14.18
N LEU A 275 -3.30 -23.35 14.22
CA LEU A 275 -4.32 -22.48 14.83
C LEU A 275 -4.06 -22.23 16.33
N ASP A 276 -3.41 -23.17 17.00
CA ASP A 276 -2.95 -23.05 18.39
C ASP A 276 -1.87 -21.95 18.58
N ARG A 277 -1.28 -21.46 17.49
CA ARG A 277 -0.26 -20.40 17.49
C ARG A 277 -0.84 -19.00 17.31
N ILE A 278 -2.15 -18.86 17.11
CA ILE A 278 -2.82 -17.55 17.03
C ILE A 278 -2.69 -16.84 18.38
N ARG A 279 -2.29 -15.57 18.35
CA ARG A 279 -2.10 -14.73 19.54
C ARG A 279 -2.98 -13.49 19.48
N PRO A 280 -3.37 -12.92 20.63
CA PRO A 280 -4.03 -11.62 20.67
C PRO A 280 -3.21 -10.54 19.96
N PHE A 281 -3.88 -9.65 19.22
CA PHE A 281 -3.24 -8.54 18.50
C PHE A 281 -2.41 -7.62 19.41
N SER A 282 -2.77 -7.53 20.69
CA SER A 282 -2.04 -6.76 21.70
C SER A 282 -0.65 -7.33 22.05
N GLU A 283 -0.42 -8.62 21.81
CA GLU A 283 0.85 -9.32 22.09
C GLU A 283 1.84 -9.30 20.93
N ARG A 284 1.49 -8.66 19.81
CA ARG A 284 2.36 -8.56 18.65
C ARG A 284 3.64 -7.80 18.98
N ASP A 285 4.70 -8.10 18.23
CA ASP A 285 5.92 -7.32 18.29
C ASP A 285 5.67 -5.88 17.83
N ARG A 286 6.21 -4.93 18.58
CA ARG A 286 6.16 -3.48 18.32
C ARG A 286 7.52 -2.96 17.92
#